data_AF-A0A9X1NPG3-F1
#
_entry.id   AF-A0A9X1NPG3-F1
#
_cell.length_a   1.000
_cell.length_b   1.000
_cell.length_c   1.000
_cell.angle_alpha   90.00
_cell.angle_beta   90.00
_cell.angle_gamma   90.00
#
_symmetry.space_group_name_H-M   'P 1'
#
loop_
_entity.id
_entity.type
_entity.pdbx_description
1 polymer ?
#
loop_
_entity_poly.entity_id
_entity_poly.type
_entity_poly.pdbx_seq_one_letter_code
_entity_poly.pdbx_strand_id
1 'polypeptide(L)'
;MSHPLPPQLPAPQVAPRREIITAVLIPQTFLSPVRIVRLSDGPIAAQQRLLWGTVAAWRLSHPDSILAVREETAGPGIKLNMRASHLAQVHRATAIGDATSMPTPDAPLVFGPALVMGPRTTDGWDTSAPKEFQDVLTHPGPFAIQVSTHSDPDTWNGNDTTFPTFTAAHLWGLDLLQRWRLAKDVRAVAVHPEPSDSPDQS
;
A
#
# COMPACT_ATOMS: atom_id res chain seq x y z
N MET A 1 -5.74 42.64 -51.33
CA MET A 1 -5.52 43.25 -50.00
C MET A 1 -5.87 42.21 -48.95
N SER A 2 -4.88 41.53 -48.40
CA SER A 2 -5.09 40.46 -47.41
C SER A 2 -4.87 41.03 -46.01
N HIS A 3 -5.92 41.03 -45.19
CA HIS A 3 -5.83 41.41 -43.78
C HIS A 3 -5.13 40.30 -42.99
N PRO A 4 -4.09 40.60 -42.20
CA PRO A 4 -3.48 39.62 -41.31
C PRO A 4 -4.43 39.29 -40.15
N LEU A 5 -4.54 37.99 -39.83
CA LEU A 5 -5.28 37.52 -38.66
C LEU A 5 -4.62 38.03 -37.37
N PRO A 6 -5.42 38.44 -36.37
CA PRO A 6 -4.90 38.87 -35.08
C PRO A 6 -4.19 37.71 -34.36
N PRO A 7 -3.14 37.99 -33.57
CA PRO A 7 -2.43 36.98 -32.79
C PRO A 7 -3.40 36.33 -31.80
N GLN A 8 -3.51 35.01 -31.84
CA GLN A 8 -4.26 34.24 -30.85
C GLN A 8 -3.55 34.40 -29.48
N LEU A 9 -4.28 34.91 -28.50
CA LEU A 9 -3.82 34.92 -27.11
C LEU A 9 -3.60 33.47 -26.66
N PRO A 10 -2.50 33.17 -25.94
CA PRO A 10 -2.29 31.84 -25.38
C PRO A 10 -3.44 31.49 -24.44
N ALA A 11 -3.97 30.27 -24.58
CA ALA A 11 -5.02 29.76 -23.71
C ALA A 11 -4.60 29.91 -22.23
N PRO A 12 -5.53 30.26 -21.32
CA PRO A 12 -5.22 30.38 -19.91
C PRO A 12 -4.65 29.05 -19.41
N GLN A 13 -3.40 29.07 -18.94
CA GLN A 13 -2.81 27.94 -18.24
C GLN A 13 -3.60 27.75 -16.95
N VAL A 14 -4.40 26.68 -16.89
CA VAL A 14 -5.09 26.26 -15.68
C VAL A 14 -4.01 25.94 -14.65
N ALA A 15 -3.90 26.76 -13.60
CA ALA A 15 -2.99 26.49 -12.50
C ALA A 15 -3.28 25.08 -11.96
N PRO A 16 -2.27 24.24 -11.74
CA PRO A 16 -2.50 22.87 -11.27
C PRO A 16 -3.23 22.92 -9.93
N ARG A 17 -4.38 22.24 -9.85
CA ARG A 17 -5.09 22.07 -8.58
C ARG A 17 -4.13 21.42 -7.59
N ARG A 18 -3.89 22.08 -6.45
CA ARG A 18 -3.24 21.45 -5.29
C ARG A 18 -4.21 20.45 -4.70
N GLU A 19 -4.26 19.26 -5.27
CA GLU A 19 -5.10 18.19 -4.78
C GLU A 19 -4.47 17.61 -3.50
N ILE A 20 -5.22 17.64 -2.41
CA ILE A 20 -4.80 17.06 -1.15
C ILE A 20 -5.07 15.55 -1.24
N ILE A 21 -4.01 14.75 -1.19
CA ILE A 21 -4.15 13.30 -1.18
C ILE A 21 -3.94 12.74 0.22
N THR A 22 -4.63 11.62 0.49
CA THR A 22 -4.51 10.86 1.73
C THR A 22 -3.55 9.70 1.53
N ALA A 23 -2.53 9.57 2.37
CA ALA A 23 -1.57 8.48 2.33
C ALA A 23 -1.50 7.75 3.68
N VAL A 24 -1.04 6.50 3.68
CA VAL A 24 -0.80 5.75 4.92
C VAL A 24 0.70 5.71 5.19
N LEU A 25 1.12 6.32 6.29
CA LEU A 25 2.51 6.32 6.74
C LEU A 25 2.77 5.12 7.65
N ILE A 26 3.71 4.28 7.25
CA ILE A 26 4.24 3.15 8.03
C ILE A 26 5.57 3.58 8.64
N PRO A 27 5.61 3.92 9.94
CA PRO A 27 6.86 4.31 10.60
C PRO A 27 7.87 3.15 10.63
N GLN A 28 9.16 3.50 10.59
CA GLN A 28 10.27 2.55 10.72
C GLN A 28 10.19 1.70 12.00
N THR A 29 9.74 2.29 13.11
CA THR A 29 9.66 1.61 14.41
C THR A 29 8.26 1.04 14.67
N PHE A 30 8.20 -0.20 15.16
CA PHE A 30 6.93 -0.85 15.53
C PHE A 30 6.23 -0.20 16.72
N LEU A 31 6.96 0.56 17.55
CA LEU A 31 6.40 1.31 18.67
C LEU A 31 5.53 2.50 18.24
N SER A 32 5.71 2.98 17.01
CA SER A 32 4.88 4.04 16.45
C SER A 32 3.75 3.43 15.61
N PRO A 33 2.50 3.84 15.84
CA PRO A 33 1.37 3.34 15.08
C PRO A 33 1.46 3.79 13.62
N VAL A 34 0.95 2.95 12.73
CA VAL A 34 0.65 3.34 11.36
C VAL A 34 -0.44 4.40 11.41
N ARG A 35 -0.34 5.42 10.54
CA ARG A 35 -1.28 6.54 10.57
C ARG A 35 -1.56 7.09 9.19
N ILE A 36 -2.73 7.68 9.05
CA ILE A 36 -3.11 8.44 7.87
C ILE A 36 -2.44 9.82 7.92
N VAL A 37 -1.88 10.25 6.78
CA VAL A 37 -1.32 11.59 6.58
C VAL A 37 -1.94 12.25 5.35
N ARG A 38 -2.01 13.58 5.35
CA ARG A 38 -2.47 14.37 4.21
C ARG A 38 -1.28 15.05 3.55
N LEU A 39 -1.17 14.94 2.23
CA LEU A 39 -0.11 15.55 1.43
C LEU A 39 -0.71 16.68 0.60
N SER A 40 -0.30 17.92 0.88
CA SER A 40 -0.85 19.15 0.27
C SER A 40 0.18 19.99 -0.50
N ASP A 41 1.46 19.83 -0.19
CA ASP A 41 2.57 20.41 -0.96
C ASP A 41 2.98 19.39 -2.02
N GLY A 42 3.33 19.87 -3.23
CA GLY A 42 3.74 19.06 -4.40
C GLY A 42 4.22 17.66 -4.00
N PRO A 43 3.50 16.57 -4.36
CA PRO A 43 3.52 15.31 -3.62
C PRO A 43 4.92 14.78 -3.31
N ILE A 44 5.86 14.94 -4.24
CA ILE A 44 7.23 14.46 -4.09
C ILE A 44 7.99 15.13 -2.95
N ALA A 45 7.86 16.45 -2.75
CA ALA A 45 8.57 17.15 -1.67
C ALA A 45 7.98 16.81 -0.30
N ALA A 46 6.67 16.57 -0.23
CA ALA A 46 6.03 16.06 0.98
C ALA A 46 6.48 14.62 1.29
N GLN A 47 6.56 13.76 0.26
CA GLN A 47 7.08 12.39 0.39
C GLN A 47 8.54 12.38 0.85
N GLN A 48 9.43 13.14 0.21
CA GLN A 48 10.86 13.21 0.55
C GLN A 48 11.10 13.65 2.01
N ARG A 49 10.31 14.61 2.52
CA ARG A 49 10.37 15.04 3.92
C ARG A 49 9.94 13.92 4.88
N LEU A 50 8.89 13.19 4.56
CA LEU A 50 8.39 12.08 5.39
C LEU A 50 9.30 10.85 5.33
N LEU A 51 9.97 10.63 4.20
CA LEU A 51 10.81 9.47 3.92
C LEU A 51 12.31 9.72 4.17
N TRP A 52 12.68 10.94 4.57
CA TRP A 52 14.05 11.33 4.93
C TRP A 52 15.08 11.13 3.80
N GLY A 53 14.69 11.40 2.55
CA GLY A 53 15.60 11.22 1.42
C GLY A 53 14.90 11.20 0.08
N THR A 54 15.60 10.67 -0.92
CA THR A 54 15.02 10.43 -2.25
C THR A 54 14.04 9.27 -2.19
N VAL A 55 13.07 9.26 -3.11
CA VAL A 55 11.90 8.38 -3.04
C VAL A 55 11.87 7.48 -4.26
N ALA A 56 11.84 6.17 -4.02
CA ALA A 56 11.49 5.18 -5.02
C ALA A 56 10.03 4.77 -4.86
N ALA A 57 9.35 4.52 -5.98
CA ALA A 57 7.95 4.10 -6.02
C ALA A 57 7.87 2.62 -6.44
N TRP A 58 7.31 1.79 -5.58
CA TRP A 58 7.07 0.37 -5.88
C TRP A 58 5.58 0.12 -6.07
N ARG A 59 5.20 -0.55 -7.16
CA ARG A 59 3.82 -0.95 -7.38
C ARG A 59 3.44 -2.09 -6.44
N LEU A 60 2.28 -1.95 -5.82
CA LEU A 60 1.61 -3.01 -5.06
C LEU A 60 0.32 -3.38 -5.79
N SER A 61 -0.12 -4.62 -5.63
CA SER A 61 -1.41 -5.11 -6.14
C SER A 61 -2.32 -5.58 -5.01
N HIS A 62 -3.61 -5.62 -5.28
CA HIS A 62 -4.65 -6.09 -4.37
C HIS A 62 -4.63 -5.39 -3.00
N PRO A 63 -5.00 -4.09 -2.94
CA PRO A 63 -5.43 -3.22 -4.05
C PRO A 63 -4.27 -2.55 -4.81
N ASP A 64 -4.53 -2.13 -6.06
CA ASP A 64 -3.55 -1.38 -6.87
C ASP A 64 -3.16 -0.07 -6.16
N SER A 65 -1.87 0.11 -5.92
CA SER A 65 -1.34 1.22 -5.14
C SER A 65 0.18 1.35 -5.32
N ILE A 66 0.74 2.40 -4.72
CA ILE A 66 2.17 2.67 -4.71
C ILE A 66 2.68 2.64 -3.27
N LEU A 67 3.74 1.87 -3.03
CA LEU A 67 4.59 2.00 -1.86
C LEU A 67 5.76 2.92 -2.19
N ALA A 68 5.69 4.16 -1.71
CA ALA A 68 6.82 5.08 -1.72
C ALA A 68 7.78 4.74 -0.57
N VAL A 69 9.02 4.48 -0.92
CA VAL A 69 10.11 4.11 0.00
C VAL A 69 11.28 5.05 -0.17
N ARG A 70 12.13 5.14 0.85
CA ARG A 70 13.43 5.80 0.72
C ARG A 70 14.32 4.99 -0.23
N GLU A 71 14.96 5.65 -1.18
CA GLU A 71 15.89 4.99 -2.11
C GLU A 71 17.23 4.67 -1.43
N GLU A 72 17.71 5.55 -0.55
CA GLU A 72 18.93 5.28 0.21
C GLU A 72 18.66 4.30 1.36
N THR A 73 19.33 3.15 1.34
CA THR A 73 19.17 2.09 2.35
C THR A 73 20.13 2.22 3.54
N ALA A 74 21.17 3.04 3.40
CA ALA A 74 22.18 3.27 4.42
C ALA A 74 22.03 4.65 5.08
N GLY A 75 22.55 4.77 6.30
CA GLY A 75 22.65 6.03 7.03
C GLY A 75 22.47 5.87 8.55
N PRO A 76 22.90 6.86 9.34
CA PRO A 76 22.71 6.83 10.78
C PRO A 76 21.22 6.79 11.14
N GLY A 77 20.82 5.88 12.02
CA GLY A 77 19.44 5.78 12.52
C GLY A 77 18.44 5.08 11.58
N ILE A 78 18.87 4.71 10.38
CA ILE A 78 18.05 3.99 9.40
C ILE A 78 18.04 2.51 9.77
N LYS A 79 16.83 1.95 9.92
CA LYS A 79 16.61 0.55 10.29
C LYS A 79 15.63 -0.10 9.32
N LEU A 80 15.70 -1.42 9.25
CA LEU A 80 14.74 -2.25 8.53
C LEU A 80 13.32 -2.03 9.07
N ASN A 81 12.38 -1.77 8.18
CA ASN A 81 10.96 -1.60 8.49
C ASN A 81 10.20 -2.86 8.10
N MET A 82 10.18 -3.84 9.01
CA MET A 82 9.56 -5.15 8.78
C MET A 82 8.10 -5.07 8.32
N ARG A 83 7.34 -4.10 8.83
CA ARG A 83 5.94 -3.86 8.44
C ARG A 83 5.83 -3.52 6.96
N ALA A 84 6.65 -2.58 6.49
CA ALA A 84 6.67 -2.19 5.09
C ALA A 84 7.30 -3.26 4.18
N SER A 85 8.34 -3.96 4.64
CA SER A 85 8.96 -5.06 3.89
C SER A 85 7.97 -6.21 3.64
N HIS A 86 7.23 -6.65 4.67
CA HIS A 86 6.22 -7.72 4.48
C HIS A 86 5.06 -7.27 3.60
N LEU A 87 4.62 -6.00 3.73
CA LEU A 87 3.62 -5.43 2.83
C LEU A 87 4.12 -5.47 1.37
N ALA A 88 5.35 -5.02 1.13
CA ALA A 88 5.96 -5.06 -0.20
C ALA A 88 6.05 -6.50 -0.72
N GLN A 89 6.49 -7.44 0.11
CA GLN A 89 6.65 -8.84 -0.26
C GLN A 89 5.33 -9.49 -0.67
N VAL A 90 4.26 -9.28 0.09
CA VAL A 90 2.91 -9.82 -0.22
C VAL A 90 2.33 -9.20 -1.49
N HIS A 91 2.39 -7.88 -1.63
CA HIS A 91 1.62 -7.18 -2.67
C HIS A 91 2.43 -6.84 -3.93
N ARG A 92 3.77 -6.89 -3.90
CA ARG A 92 4.61 -6.64 -5.08
C ARG A 92 4.88 -7.89 -5.89
N ALA A 93 5.07 -9.05 -5.25
CA ALA A 93 5.30 -10.32 -5.94
C ALA A 93 4.14 -10.64 -6.91
N THR A 94 2.92 -10.36 -6.45
CA THR A 94 1.66 -10.51 -7.17
C THR A 94 1.52 -9.49 -8.32
N ALA A 95 2.08 -8.29 -8.19
CA ALA A 95 2.08 -7.26 -9.25
C ALA A 95 3.04 -7.56 -10.42
N ILE A 96 4.06 -8.40 -10.21
CA ILE A 96 5.04 -8.78 -11.25
C ILE A 96 4.54 -9.98 -12.08
N GLY A 97 3.36 -10.54 -11.75
CA GLY A 97 2.77 -11.68 -12.46
C GLY A 97 3.42 -13.02 -12.10
N ASP A 98 4.23 -13.04 -11.05
CA ASP A 98 4.96 -14.23 -10.62
C ASP A 98 4.83 -14.41 -9.10
N ALA A 99 3.62 -14.73 -8.66
CA ALA A 99 3.39 -15.17 -7.27
C ALA A 99 4.12 -16.49 -6.95
N THR A 100 4.57 -17.22 -7.98
CA THR A 100 5.39 -18.43 -7.87
C THR A 100 6.89 -18.17 -7.74
N SER A 101 7.34 -16.94 -8.04
CA SER A 101 8.58 -16.39 -7.51
C SER A 101 8.32 -16.15 -6.03
N MET A 102 8.48 -17.27 -5.30
CA MET A 102 8.74 -17.41 -3.87
C MET A 102 9.46 -16.18 -3.32
N PRO A 103 9.47 -15.92 -2.00
CA PRO A 103 10.45 -14.99 -1.47
C PRO A 103 11.84 -15.49 -1.82
N THR A 104 12.38 -14.90 -2.87
CA THR A 104 13.74 -15.06 -3.30
C THR A 104 14.61 -14.43 -2.22
N PRO A 105 15.92 -14.72 -2.21
CA PRO A 105 16.89 -13.92 -1.46
C PRO A 105 16.77 -12.40 -1.74
N ASP A 106 16.11 -12.03 -2.85
CA ASP A 106 15.88 -10.66 -3.31
C ASP A 106 14.52 -10.08 -2.86
N ALA A 107 13.88 -10.64 -1.82
CA ALA A 107 12.66 -10.08 -1.25
C ALA A 107 12.86 -8.58 -0.93
N PRO A 108 11.91 -7.70 -1.29
CA PRO A 108 12.10 -6.27 -1.17
C PRO A 108 12.23 -5.85 0.30
N LEU A 109 13.43 -5.42 0.69
CA LEU A 109 13.69 -4.88 2.02
C LEU A 109 13.48 -3.36 2.03
N VAL A 110 12.61 -2.89 2.92
CA VAL A 110 12.34 -1.46 3.11
C VAL A 110 13.12 -0.95 4.32
N PHE A 111 13.96 0.04 4.11
CA PHE A 111 14.69 0.73 5.17
C PHE A 111 14.11 2.13 5.38
N GLY A 112 13.89 2.52 6.63
CA GLY A 112 13.22 3.79 6.92
C GLY A 112 11.69 3.70 6.96
N PRO A 113 11.01 4.83 7.18
CA PRO A 113 9.55 4.92 7.02
C PRO A 113 9.15 4.64 5.56
N ALA A 114 7.88 4.32 5.35
CA ALA A 114 7.29 4.10 4.03
C ALA A 114 5.89 4.73 3.93
N LEU A 115 5.47 5.06 2.72
CA LEU A 115 4.16 5.64 2.43
C LEU A 115 3.38 4.78 1.44
N VAL A 116 2.15 4.42 1.77
CA VAL A 116 1.20 3.83 0.81
C VAL A 116 0.34 4.94 0.24
N MET A 117 0.25 5.00 -1.07
CA MET A 117 -0.53 5.97 -1.86
C MET A 117 -1.33 5.24 -2.93
N GLY A 118 -2.31 5.90 -3.54
CA GLY A 118 -3.05 5.32 -4.64
C GLY A 118 -2.20 5.22 -5.92
N PRO A 119 -2.71 4.52 -6.95
CA PRO A 119 -2.04 4.43 -8.23
C PRO A 119 -1.97 5.82 -8.88
N ARG A 120 -0.96 6.06 -9.70
CA ARG A 120 -0.90 7.32 -10.45
C ARG A 120 -2.00 7.37 -11.50
N THR A 121 -2.55 8.56 -11.72
CA THR A 121 -3.46 8.80 -12.84
C THR A 121 -2.71 8.66 -14.18
N THR A 122 -3.44 8.60 -15.28
CA THR A 122 -2.86 8.58 -16.64
C THR A 122 -1.96 9.78 -16.93
N ASP A 123 -2.24 10.91 -16.28
CA ASP A 123 -1.46 12.14 -16.41
C ASP A 123 -0.27 12.21 -15.42
N GLY A 124 -0.04 11.13 -14.66
CA GLY A 124 1.07 11.01 -13.72
C GLY A 124 0.83 11.63 -12.35
N TRP A 125 -0.41 12.03 -12.02
CA TRP A 125 -0.74 12.59 -10.71
C TRP A 125 -0.84 11.50 -9.64
N ASP A 126 -0.32 11.78 -8.45
CA ASP A 126 -0.49 10.89 -7.29
C ASP A 126 -1.96 10.93 -6.81
N THR A 127 -2.47 9.80 -6.32
CA THR A 127 -3.84 9.69 -5.80
C THR A 127 -3.86 9.19 -4.35
N SER A 128 -5.03 9.29 -3.70
CA SER A 128 -5.19 8.83 -2.32
C SER A 128 -5.04 7.31 -2.20
N ALA A 129 -4.45 6.85 -1.09
CA ALA A 129 -4.33 5.43 -0.75
C ALA A 129 -5.70 4.72 -0.82
N PRO A 130 -5.78 3.48 -1.32
CA PRO A 130 -7.01 2.72 -1.32
C PRO A 130 -7.58 2.58 0.09
N LYS A 131 -8.91 2.68 0.23
CA LYS A 131 -9.59 2.58 1.52
C LYS A 131 -9.24 1.27 2.25
N GLU A 132 -9.14 0.15 1.54
CA GLU A 132 -8.74 -1.14 2.09
C GLU A 132 -7.38 -1.07 2.81
N PHE A 133 -6.36 -0.40 2.23
CA PHE A 133 -5.09 -0.21 2.93
C PHE A 133 -5.17 0.78 4.08
N GLN A 134 -6.00 1.81 3.99
CA GLN A 134 -6.24 2.70 5.13
C GLN A 134 -6.82 1.92 6.31
N ASP A 135 -7.86 1.14 6.06
CA ASP A 135 -8.58 0.36 7.08
C ASP A 135 -7.65 -0.73 7.65
N VAL A 136 -7.07 -1.60 6.83
CA VAL A 136 -6.23 -2.73 7.28
C VAL A 136 -4.98 -2.25 8.01
N LEU A 137 -4.25 -1.27 7.46
CA LEU A 137 -2.94 -0.90 8.04
C LEU A 137 -3.07 -0.07 9.31
N THR A 138 -4.20 0.61 9.53
CA THR A 138 -4.45 1.39 10.75
C THR A 138 -5.29 0.66 11.80
N HIS A 139 -5.88 -0.49 11.45
CA HIS A 139 -6.63 -1.33 12.39
C HIS A 139 -5.71 -1.85 13.51
N PRO A 140 -6.14 -1.83 14.79
CA PRO A 140 -5.36 -2.37 15.89
C PRO A 140 -5.33 -3.91 15.93
N GLY A 141 -6.20 -4.58 15.17
CA GLY A 141 -6.41 -6.03 15.19
C GLY A 141 -7.71 -6.43 15.89
N PRO A 142 -8.12 -7.72 15.81
CA PRO A 142 -7.41 -8.81 15.15
C PRO A 142 -7.54 -8.77 13.62
N PHE A 143 -6.76 -9.63 12.95
CA PHE A 143 -6.69 -9.77 11.49
C PHE A 143 -6.94 -11.21 11.07
N ALA A 144 -7.50 -11.43 9.88
CA ALA A 144 -7.59 -12.74 9.24
C ALA A 144 -6.82 -12.74 7.91
N ILE A 145 -6.51 -13.93 7.39
CA ILE A 145 -5.95 -14.09 6.03
C ILE A 145 -7.04 -14.56 5.09
N GLN A 146 -7.08 -13.92 3.92
CA GLN A 146 -7.81 -14.41 2.76
C GLN A 146 -6.83 -14.81 1.64
N VAL A 147 -7.24 -15.80 0.86
CA VAL A 147 -6.44 -16.44 -0.18
C VAL A 147 -7.26 -16.53 -1.46
N SER A 148 -6.67 -16.17 -2.60
CA SER A 148 -7.21 -16.48 -3.93
C SER A 148 -6.44 -17.65 -4.53
N THR A 149 -7.05 -18.39 -5.46
CA THR A 149 -6.40 -19.54 -6.11
C THR A 149 -6.17 -19.28 -7.60
N HIS A 150 -5.28 -20.06 -8.22
CA HIS A 150 -5.10 -19.99 -9.67
C HIS A 150 -6.36 -20.38 -10.46
N SER A 151 -7.16 -21.31 -9.95
CA SER A 151 -8.41 -21.75 -10.57
C SER A 151 -9.58 -20.78 -10.36
N ASP A 152 -9.50 -19.94 -9.33
CA ASP A 152 -10.54 -18.99 -8.95
C ASP A 152 -9.87 -17.72 -8.37
N PRO A 153 -9.34 -16.85 -9.25
CA PRO A 153 -8.55 -15.69 -8.85
C PRO A 153 -9.39 -14.52 -8.32
N ASP A 154 -10.69 -14.49 -8.64
CA ASP A 154 -11.60 -13.41 -8.27
C ASP A 154 -12.28 -13.67 -6.91
N THR A 155 -12.18 -14.90 -6.40
CA THR A 155 -12.75 -15.30 -5.11
C THR A 155 -11.69 -15.34 -4.02
N TRP A 156 -11.98 -14.67 -2.91
CA TRP A 156 -11.16 -14.63 -1.72
C TRP A 156 -11.74 -15.51 -0.62
N ASN A 157 -11.00 -16.54 -0.23
CA ASN A 157 -11.41 -17.51 0.79
C ASN A 157 -10.57 -17.31 2.06
N GLY A 158 -11.21 -17.22 3.21
CA GLY A 158 -10.54 -17.15 4.51
C GLY A 158 -10.70 -18.43 5.31
N ASN A 159 -9.91 -18.57 6.36
CA ASN A 159 -10.21 -19.47 7.47
C ASN A 159 -10.55 -18.65 8.72
N ASP A 160 -11.13 -19.28 9.74
CA ASP A 160 -11.44 -18.62 11.02
C ASP A 160 -10.19 -18.35 11.88
N THR A 161 -9.00 -18.42 11.29
CA THR A 161 -7.75 -18.14 12.01
C THR A 161 -7.51 -16.65 12.08
N THR A 162 -7.27 -16.16 13.30
CA THR A 162 -7.00 -14.74 13.54
C THR A 162 -5.58 -14.49 14.05
N PHE A 163 -5.09 -13.28 13.77
CA PHE A 163 -3.74 -12.84 14.07
C PHE A 163 -3.78 -11.50 14.80
N PRO A 164 -2.85 -11.26 15.75
CA PRO A 164 -2.83 -10.02 16.53
C PRO A 164 -2.38 -8.80 15.71
N THR A 165 -1.67 -9.01 14.60
CA THR A 165 -1.18 -7.92 13.74
C THR A 165 -1.29 -8.32 12.27
N PHE A 166 -1.47 -7.33 11.38
CA PHE A 166 -1.49 -7.59 9.93
C PHE A 166 -0.16 -8.20 9.45
N THR A 167 0.95 -7.87 10.13
CA THR A 167 2.27 -8.40 9.81
C THR A 167 2.38 -9.90 10.14
N ALA A 168 1.80 -10.33 11.27
CA ALA A 168 1.73 -11.75 11.62
C ALA A 168 0.81 -12.51 10.64
N ALA A 169 -0.31 -11.91 10.25
CA ALA A 169 -1.18 -12.44 9.22
C ALA A 169 -0.42 -12.61 7.90
N HIS A 170 0.25 -11.56 7.40
CA HIS A 170 1.04 -11.60 6.16
C HIS A 170 2.15 -12.66 6.18
N LEU A 171 2.87 -12.80 7.30
CA LEU A 171 3.88 -13.86 7.43
C LEU A 171 3.27 -15.25 7.28
N TRP A 172 2.12 -15.49 7.90
CA TRP A 172 1.40 -16.75 7.76
C TRP A 172 0.91 -16.96 6.32
N GLY A 173 0.38 -15.91 5.68
CA GLY A 173 -0.04 -15.95 4.28
C GLY A 173 1.12 -16.24 3.32
N LEU A 174 2.30 -15.66 3.56
CA LEU A 174 3.52 -15.94 2.79
C LEU A 174 3.95 -17.40 2.94
N ASP A 175 3.95 -17.94 4.16
CA ASP A 175 4.22 -19.36 4.41
C ASP A 175 3.18 -20.27 3.73
N LEU A 176 1.90 -19.86 3.71
CA LEU A 176 0.86 -20.58 2.98
C LEU A 176 1.13 -20.62 1.47
N LEU A 177 1.46 -19.47 0.86
CA LEU A 177 1.82 -19.40 -0.57
C LEU A 177 3.00 -20.32 -0.91
N GLN A 178 3.98 -20.42 -0.03
CA GLN A 178 5.13 -21.32 -0.23
C GLN A 178 4.74 -22.80 -0.21
N ARG A 179 3.81 -23.18 0.67
CA ARG A 179 3.44 -24.59 0.89
C ARG A 179 2.30 -25.05 0.00
N TRP A 180 1.42 -24.16 -0.43
CA TRP A 180 0.22 -24.49 -1.20
C TRP A 180 0.24 -23.88 -2.60
N ARG A 181 0.75 -24.66 -3.56
CA ARG A 181 0.94 -24.23 -4.97
C ARG A 181 -0.32 -23.82 -5.73
N LEU A 182 -1.52 -24.10 -5.22
CA LEU A 182 -2.77 -23.63 -5.83
C LEU A 182 -3.12 -22.20 -5.39
N ALA A 183 -2.58 -21.75 -4.26
CA ALA A 183 -2.75 -20.39 -3.80
C ALA A 183 -2.00 -19.45 -4.73
N LYS A 184 -2.70 -18.42 -5.19
CA LYS A 184 -2.17 -17.41 -6.10
C LYS A 184 -1.81 -16.15 -5.33
N ASP A 185 -2.74 -15.61 -4.55
CA ASP A 185 -2.53 -14.38 -3.78
C ASP A 185 -3.01 -14.56 -2.33
N VAL A 186 -2.45 -13.76 -1.43
CA VAL A 186 -2.91 -13.63 -0.04
C VAL A 186 -3.08 -12.17 0.32
N ARG A 187 -4.02 -11.88 1.21
CA ARG A 187 -4.17 -10.56 1.83
C ARG A 187 -4.60 -10.67 3.27
N ALA A 188 -4.16 -9.73 4.10
CA ALA A 188 -4.72 -9.55 5.44
C ALA A 188 -5.97 -8.68 5.38
N VAL A 189 -6.98 -9.07 6.16
CA VAL A 189 -8.21 -8.30 6.35
C VAL A 189 -8.41 -8.00 7.83
N ALA A 190 -8.95 -6.83 8.14
CA ALA A 190 -9.34 -6.46 9.49
C ALA A 190 -10.54 -7.32 9.93
N VAL A 191 -10.46 -7.93 11.11
CA VAL A 191 -11.61 -8.59 11.74
C VAL A 191 -12.30 -7.55 12.58
N HIS A 192 -13.54 -7.24 12.22
CA HIS A 192 -14.43 -6.45 13.03
C HIS A 192 -15.23 -7.41 13.91
N PRO A 193 -15.34 -7.16 15.23
CA PRO A 193 -16.29 -7.91 16.03
C PRO A 193 -17.68 -7.71 15.42
N GLU A 194 -18.40 -8.80 15.17
CA GLU A 194 -19.79 -8.67 14.75
C GLU A 194 -20.54 -7.85 15.80
N PRO A 195 -21.42 -6.91 15.39
CA PRO A 195 -22.32 -6.29 16.34
C PRO A 195 -23.08 -7.42 17.02
N SER A 196 -22.99 -7.49 18.35
CA SER A 196 -23.67 -8.51 19.14
C SER A 196 -25.18 -8.30 19.00
N ASP A 197 -25.80 -8.93 18.00
CA ASP A 197 -27.25 -9.02 17.88
C ASP A 197 -27.74 -10.01 18.94
N SER A 198 -27.99 -9.50 20.14
CA SER A 198 -28.78 -10.18 21.16
C SER A 198 -29.44 -9.15 22.08
N PRO A 199 -30.64 -8.65 21.76
CA PRO A 199 -31.59 -8.35 22.81
C PRO A 199 -32.10 -9.70 23.34
N ASP A 200 -31.62 -10.01 24.54
CA ASP A 200 -32.23 -10.86 25.54
C ASP A 200 -33.76 -10.96 25.36
N GLN A 201 -34.26 -12.06 24.79
CA GLN A 201 -35.69 -12.38 24.85
C GLN A 201 -35.94 -13.13 26.15
N SER A 202 -36.19 -12.35 27.20
CA SER A 202 -36.87 -12.80 28.42
C SER A 202 -38.38 -12.94 28.20
#